data_AF-A0A497K605-F1
#
_entry.id   AF-A0A497K605-F1
#
_cell.length_a   1.000
_cell.length_b   1.000
_cell.length_c   1.000
_cell.angle_alpha   90.00
_cell.angle_beta   90.00
_cell.angle_gamma   90.00
#
_symmetry.space_group_name_H-M   'P 1'
#
loop_
_entity.id
_entity.type
_entity.pdbx_description
1 polymer ?
#
loop_
_entity_poly.entity_id
_entity_poly.type
_entity_poly.pdbx_seq_one_letter_code
_entity_poly.pdbx_strand_id
1 'polypeptide(L)'
;MEKQEAPRRLRGRRRAYYTMKMRRAVHLLLFKRHSKPGAKGWELRRSLGPDYMKVLKVLDDYLEKLDLKVNIVFEEGTGKEAPENPTPEQLNRARFYITLRGTLTPNETKLLGWRIDDIAALAITISYIISKDGKAPRKEVEDLLKVKLPGWRTETNLN
;
A
#
# COMPACT_ATOMS: atom_id res chain seq x y z
N MET A 1 7.30 5.55 -51.05
CA MET A 1 7.82 5.74 -49.67
C MET A 1 7.14 6.96 -49.08
N GLU A 2 6.00 6.77 -48.42
CA GLU A 2 5.24 7.87 -47.83
C GLU A 2 5.21 7.68 -46.31
N LYS A 3 6.20 8.24 -45.62
CA LYS A 3 6.20 8.32 -44.16
C LYS A 3 5.27 9.47 -43.75
N GLN A 4 3.97 9.22 -43.66
CA GLN A 4 3.04 10.18 -43.07
C GLN A 4 3.23 10.24 -41.55
N GLU A 5 3.73 11.38 -41.08
CA GLU A 5 3.90 11.76 -39.69
C GLU A 5 2.55 11.80 -38.94
N ALA A 6 2.12 10.67 -38.37
CA ALA A 6 1.08 10.70 -37.32
C ALA A 6 1.60 11.49 -36.09
N PRO A 7 0.78 12.36 -35.48
CA PRO A 7 1.20 13.73 -35.21
C PRO A 7 1.91 13.84 -33.85
N ARG A 8 3.11 14.42 -33.86
CA ARG A 8 3.88 14.77 -32.64
C ARG A 8 3.05 15.54 -31.61
N ARG A 9 2.06 16.34 -32.06
CA ARG A 9 1.14 17.12 -31.20
C ARG A 9 0.18 16.28 -30.35
N LEU A 10 -0.36 15.17 -30.87
CA LEU A 10 -1.24 14.28 -30.08
C LEU A 10 -0.45 13.51 -29.02
N ARG A 11 0.81 13.15 -29.29
CA ARG A 11 1.70 12.50 -28.30
C ARG A 11 1.99 13.42 -27.12
N GLY A 12 2.22 14.72 -27.36
CA GLY A 12 2.46 15.71 -26.31
C GLY A 12 1.27 15.87 -25.36
N ARG A 13 0.04 15.99 -25.90
CA ARG A 13 -1.19 16.08 -25.09
C ARG A 13 -1.44 14.83 -24.26
N ARG A 14 -1.23 13.63 -24.83
CA ARG A 14 -1.36 12.36 -24.08
C ARG A 14 -0.33 12.28 -22.95
N ARG A 15 0.93 12.64 -23.21
CA ARG A 15 1.98 12.66 -22.18
C ARG A 15 1.61 13.59 -21.02
N ALA A 16 1.22 14.84 -21.31
CA ALA A 16 0.80 15.78 -20.28
C ALA A 16 -0.38 15.27 -19.44
N TYR A 17 -1.35 14.62 -20.08
CA TYR A 17 -2.50 14.00 -19.42
C TYR A 17 -2.07 12.85 -18.47
N TYR A 18 -1.19 11.95 -18.91
CA TYR A 18 -0.66 10.89 -18.05
C TYR A 18 0.18 11.43 -16.90
N THR A 19 1.01 12.46 -17.13
CA THR A 19 1.77 13.14 -16.08
C THR A 19 0.86 13.76 -15.02
N MET A 20 -0.21 14.43 -15.44
CA MET A 20 -1.19 15.02 -14.53
C MET A 20 -1.90 13.95 -13.67
N LYS A 21 -2.28 12.82 -14.29
CA LYS A 21 -2.85 11.67 -13.56
C LYS A 21 -1.86 11.03 -12.60
N MET A 22 -0.61 10.90 -13.01
CA MET A 22 0.46 10.36 -12.17
C MET A 22 0.67 11.22 -10.92
N ARG A 23 0.74 12.55 -11.07
CA ARG A 23 0.81 13.46 -9.91
C ARG A 23 -0.37 13.28 -8.96
N ARG A 24 -1.59 13.15 -9.49
CA ARG A 24 -2.80 12.86 -8.68
C ARG A 24 -2.72 11.50 -7.98
N ALA A 25 -2.21 10.47 -8.66
CA ALA A 25 -2.03 9.14 -8.07
C ALA A 25 -1.04 9.20 -6.90
N VAL A 26 0.10 9.88 -7.06
CA VAL A 26 1.08 10.10 -5.99
C VAL A 26 0.43 10.80 -4.79
N HIS A 27 -0.34 11.86 -5.03
CA HIS A 27 -1.02 12.55 -3.93
C HIS A 27 -2.01 11.64 -3.18
N LEU A 28 -2.72 10.77 -3.88
CA LEU A 28 -3.68 9.84 -3.26
C LEU A 28 -3.00 8.69 -2.52
N LEU A 29 -1.84 8.23 -3.00
CA LEU A 29 -1.14 7.07 -2.43
C LEU A 29 -0.20 7.43 -1.28
N LEU A 30 0.50 8.58 -1.36
CA LEU A 30 1.44 9.02 -0.34
C LEU A 30 0.78 9.79 0.80
N PHE A 31 -0.15 10.70 0.49
CA PHE A 31 -0.73 11.53 1.54
C PHE A 31 -1.91 10.84 2.21
N LYS A 32 -1.87 10.85 3.54
CA LYS A 32 -2.88 10.29 4.42
C LYS A 32 -4.23 11.01 4.22
N ARG A 33 -5.22 10.31 3.65
CA ARG A 33 -6.65 10.64 3.83
C ARG A 33 -7.21 9.70 4.91
N HIS A 34 -7.55 10.26 6.07
CA HIS A 34 -8.06 9.54 7.27
C HIS A 34 -7.01 8.68 7.99
N SER A 35 -7.38 7.62 8.71
CA SER A 35 -6.47 6.87 9.60
C SER A 35 -5.48 5.95 8.89
N LYS A 36 -5.83 5.41 7.71
CA LYS A 36 -5.04 4.39 6.98
C LYS A 36 -4.33 4.99 5.76
N PRO A 37 -3.04 4.67 5.52
CA PRO A 37 -2.30 5.12 4.34
C PRO A 37 -2.90 4.55 3.04
N GLY A 38 -2.64 5.24 1.93
CA GLY A 38 -3.11 4.85 0.59
C GLY A 38 -4.56 5.18 0.27
N ALA A 39 -5.05 4.65 -0.85
CA ALA A 39 -6.37 4.90 -1.40
C ALA A 39 -7.07 3.59 -1.80
N LYS A 40 -8.41 3.55 -1.72
CA LYS A 40 -9.18 2.41 -2.25
C LYS A 40 -9.25 2.46 -3.78
N GLY A 41 -9.38 1.31 -4.44
CA GLY A 41 -9.43 1.24 -5.91
C GLY A 41 -10.58 2.04 -6.52
N TRP A 42 -11.74 2.10 -5.85
CA TRP A 42 -12.85 2.95 -6.32
C TRP A 42 -12.50 4.45 -6.29
N GLU A 43 -11.68 4.91 -5.34
CA GLU A 43 -11.21 6.30 -5.25
C GLU A 43 -10.23 6.61 -6.39
N LEU A 44 -9.33 5.67 -6.68
CA LEU A 44 -8.40 5.77 -7.80
C LEU A 44 -9.15 5.78 -9.13
N ARG A 45 -10.14 4.91 -9.31
CA ARG A 45 -10.98 4.90 -10.52
C ARG A 45 -11.75 6.21 -10.69
N ARG A 46 -12.28 6.78 -9.60
CA ARG A 46 -13.01 8.07 -9.64
C ARG A 46 -12.09 9.25 -10.00
N SER A 47 -10.85 9.28 -9.50
CA SER A 47 -9.93 10.40 -9.70
C SER A 47 -9.09 10.30 -10.98
N LEU A 48 -8.65 9.09 -11.33
CA LEU A 48 -7.74 8.79 -12.44
C LEU A 48 -8.49 8.22 -13.66
N GLY A 49 -9.74 7.79 -13.51
CA GLY A 49 -10.56 7.21 -14.57
C GLY A 49 -10.41 5.68 -14.71
N PRO A 50 -11.01 5.08 -15.74
CA PRO A 50 -11.06 3.61 -15.92
C PRO A 50 -9.68 2.98 -16.15
N ASP A 51 -8.73 3.71 -16.74
CA ASP A 51 -7.36 3.26 -17.00
C ASP A 51 -6.38 3.46 -15.83
N TYR A 52 -6.87 3.62 -14.59
CA TYR A 52 -6.02 3.91 -13.43
C TYR A 52 -4.91 2.86 -13.25
N MET A 53 -5.16 1.59 -13.55
CA MET A 53 -4.14 0.52 -13.46
C MET A 53 -2.94 0.76 -14.38
N LYS A 54 -3.16 1.29 -15.59
CA LYS A 54 -2.05 1.64 -16.49
C LYS A 54 -1.24 2.80 -15.91
N VAL A 55 -1.92 3.78 -15.29
CA VAL A 55 -1.25 4.91 -14.61
C VAL A 55 -0.42 4.41 -13.43
N LEU A 56 -0.93 3.45 -12.64
CA LEU A 56 -0.19 2.86 -11.53
C LEU A 56 1.04 2.07 -11.99
N LYS A 57 0.94 1.29 -13.08
CA LYS A 57 2.10 0.60 -13.65
C LYS A 57 3.21 1.57 -14.06
N VAL A 58 2.84 2.61 -14.81
CA VAL A 58 3.82 3.63 -15.20
C VAL A 58 4.38 4.32 -13.95
N LEU A 59 3.55 4.62 -12.95
CA LEU A 59 4.03 5.20 -11.69
C LEU A 59 5.02 4.26 -10.97
N ASP A 60 4.79 2.96 -10.95
CA ASP A 60 5.69 1.96 -10.36
C ASP A 60 7.09 2.01 -11.00
N ASP A 61 7.16 2.14 -12.34
CA ASP A 61 8.44 2.29 -13.06
C ASP A 61 9.22 3.55 -12.65
N TYR A 62 8.52 4.64 -12.30
CA TYR A 62 9.17 5.85 -11.77
C TYR A 62 9.59 5.67 -10.32
N LEU A 63 8.78 4.98 -9.52
CA LEU A 63 9.04 4.71 -8.11
C LEU A 63 10.18 3.72 -7.90
N GLU A 64 10.43 2.82 -8.85
CA GLU A 64 11.54 1.88 -8.82
C GLU A 64 12.90 2.59 -8.64
N LYS A 65 13.08 3.74 -9.31
CA LYS A 65 14.31 4.54 -9.18
C LYS A 65 14.52 5.15 -7.80
N LEU A 66 13.46 5.18 -6.98
CA LEU A 66 13.45 5.69 -5.61
C LEU A 66 13.39 4.56 -4.57
N ASP A 67 13.59 3.31 -4.99
CA ASP A 67 13.39 2.11 -4.16
C ASP A 67 11.97 2.00 -3.57
N LEU A 68 10.96 2.43 -4.34
CA LEU A 68 9.55 2.36 -3.97
C LEU A 68 8.78 1.42 -4.90
N LYS A 69 7.66 0.90 -4.41
CA LYS A 69 6.70 0.08 -5.17
C LYS A 69 5.26 0.33 -4.77
N VAL A 70 4.33 0.16 -5.70
CA VAL A 70 2.90 0.18 -5.43
C VAL A 70 2.44 -1.22 -4.99
N ASN A 71 1.99 -1.34 -3.75
CA ASN A 71 1.40 -2.57 -3.21
C ASN A 71 -0.13 -2.49 -3.19
N ILE A 72 -0.75 -3.67 -3.33
CA ILE A 72 -2.20 -3.86 -3.30
C ILE A 72 -2.53 -4.78 -2.14
N VAL A 73 -3.41 -4.34 -1.24
CA VAL A 73 -3.96 -5.16 -0.16
C VAL A 73 -5.46 -5.33 -0.39
N PHE A 74 -5.90 -6.58 -0.43
CA PHE A 74 -7.30 -6.93 -0.53
C PHE A 74 -7.90 -7.04 0.89
N GLU A 75 -9.09 -6.47 1.11
CA GLU A 75 -9.82 -6.63 2.39
C GLU A 75 -10.27 -8.10 2.56
N GLU A 76 -10.20 -8.60 3.81
CA GLU A 76 -10.32 -10.02 4.20
C GLU A 76 -11.43 -10.82 3.50
N GLY A 77 -11.09 -12.02 3.04
CA GLY A 77 -12.01 -13.00 2.46
C GLY A 77 -11.42 -13.87 1.35
N THR A 78 -10.24 -13.52 0.82
CA THR A 78 -9.50 -14.34 -0.14
C THR A 78 -8.16 -14.71 0.45
N GLY A 79 -7.99 -16.00 0.75
CA GLY A 79 -6.81 -16.51 1.42
C GLY A 79 -5.52 -16.13 0.69
N LYS A 80 -4.56 -15.60 1.46
CA LYS A 80 -3.09 -15.60 1.29
C LYS A 80 -2.43 -15.22 -0.04
N GLU A 81 -3.15 -15.06 -1.14
CA GLU A 81 -2.56 -14.80 -2.46
C GLU A 81 -3.36 -13.70 -3.16
N ALA A 82 -2.66 -12.68 -3.66
CA ALA A 82 -3.28 -11.72 -4.57
C ALA A 82 -3.85 -12.52 -5.75
N PRO A 83 -5.16 -12.45 -6.04
CA PRO A 83 -5.73 -13.21 -7.15
C PRO A 83 -4.99 -12.85 -8.44
N GLU A 84 -4.50 -13.85 -9.19
CA GLU A 84 -3.72 -13.65 -10.42
C GLU A 84 -4.45 -12.75 -11.43
N ASN A 85 -5.78 -12.81 -11.43
CA ASN A 85 -6.66 -11.91 -12.16
C ASN A 85 -7.76 -11.36 -11.23
N PRO A 86 -7.53 -10.23 -10.55
CA PRO A 86 -8.51 -9.68 -9.63
C PRO A 86 -9.70 -9.12 -10.43
N THR A 87 -10.92 -9.49 -10.02
CA THR A 87 -12.14 -8.94 -10.62
C THR A 87 -12.23 -7.41 -10.40
N PRO A 88 -12.94 -6.66 -11.26
CA PRO A 88 -13.10 -5.22 -11.10
C PRO A 88 -13.66 -4.81 -9.73
N GLU A 89 -14.50 -5.67 -9.13
CA GLU A 89 -15.07 -5.45 -7.80
C GLU A 89 -14.05 -5.65 -6.68
N GLN A 90 -13.22 -6.70 -6.77
CA GLN A 90 -12.10 -6.93 -5.84
C GLN A 90 -11.10 -5.77 -5.90
N LEU A 91 -10.78 -5.30 -7.10
CA LEU A 91 -9.90 -4.13 -7.29
C LEU A 91 -10.49 -2.86 -6.70
N ASN A 92 -11.80 -2.64 -6.84
CA ASN A 92 -12.45 -1.47 -6.25
C ASN A 92 -12.36 -1.48 -4.71
N ARG A 93 -12.48 -2.66 -4.08
CA ARG A 93 -12.37 -2.82 -2.62
C ARG A 93 -10.93 -2.81 -2.13
N ALA A 94 -9.99 -3.26 -2.96
CA ALA A 94 -8.58 -3.29 -2.63
C ALA A 94 -8.05 -1.89 -2.29
N ARG A 95 -7.08 -1.85 -1.38
CA ARG A 95 -6.37 -0.65 -0.99
C ARG A 95 -4.98 -0.67 -1.60
N PHE A 96 -4.65 0.44 -2.26
CA PHE A 96 -3.37 0.66 -2.92
C PHE A 96 -2.57 1.62 -2.07
N TYR A 97 -1.29 1.33 -1.84
CA TYR A 97 -0.38 2.19 -1.11
C TYR A 97 1.05 1.98 -1.62
N ILE A 98 1.91 2.93 -1.32
CA ILE A 98 3.32 2.85 -1.71
C ILE A 98 4.12 2.29 -0.53
N THR A 99 5.00 1.34 -0.82
CA THR A 99 5.95 0.76 0.13
C THR A 99 7.36 0.82 -0.43
N LEU A 100 8.35 0.58 0.42
CA LEU A 100 9.71 0.32 -0.02
C LEU A 100 9.75 -0.97 -0.86
N ARG A 101 10.59 -0.94 -1.90
CA ARG A 101 10.87 -2.11 -2.75
C ARG A 101 11.92 -2.99 -2.07
N GLY A 102 12.96 -2.38 -1.51
CA GLY A 102 13.96 -3.02 -0.67
C GLY A 102 13.61 -3.05 0.83
N THR A 103 14.63 -3.34 1.62
CA THR A 103 14.58 -3.34 3.09
C THR A 103 15.33 -2.15 3.65
N LEU A 104 14.86 -1.59 4.75
CA LEU A 104 15.59 -0.54 5.46
C LEU A 104 16.83 -1.11 6.15
N THR A 105 17.91 -0.36 6.08
CA THR A 105 19.09 -0.64 6.90
C THR A 105 18.77 -0.39 8.39
N PRO A 106 19.51 -0.99 9.33
CA PRO A 106 19.28 -0.77 10.77
C PRO A 106 19.33 0.71 11.18
N ASN A 107 20.09 1.54 10.47
CA ASN A 107 20.16 2.97 10.71
C ASN A 107 18.92 3.71 10.20
N GLU A 108 18.40 3.35 9.03
CA GLU A 108 17.18 3.95 8.47
C GLU A 108 15.91 3.48 9.18
N THR A 109 15.90 2.27 9.74
CA THR A 109 14.78 1.77 10.56
C THR A 109 14.51 2.69 11.77
N LYS A 110 15.54 3.36 12.30
CA LYS A 110 15.38 4.37 13.37
C LYS A 110 14.61 5.61 12.90
N LEU A 111 14.58 5.89 11.59
CA LEU A 111 13.90 7.04 10.99
C LEU A 111 12.39 6.81 10.79
N LEU A 112 11.91 5.56 10.93
CA LEU A 112 10.49 5.22 10.78
C LEU A 112 9.58 5.89 11.81
N GLY A 113 10.15 6.46 12.87
CA GLY A 113 9.40 7.08 13.97
C GLY A 113 8.63 6.05 14.82
N TRP A 114 8.83 4.76 14.58
CA TRP A 114 8.26 3.69 15.40
C TRP A 114 8.98 3.66 16.73
N ARG A 115 8.21 3.55 17.82
CA ARG A 115 8.80 3.43 19.14
C ARG A 115 9.32 2.01 19.33
N ILE A 116 10.34 1.87 20.17
CA ILE A 116 10.91 0.56 20.54
C ILE A 116 9.81 -0.35 21.11
N ASP A 117 8.87 0.22 21.87
CA ASP A 117 7.72 -0.49 22.44
C ASP A 117 6.81 -1.11 21.35
N ASP A 118 6.57 -0.40 20.24
CA ASP A 118 5.70 -0.86 19.15
C ASP A 118 6.34 -2.03 18.39
N ILE A 119 7.66 -1.95 18.19
CA ILE A 119 8.45 -3.02 17.58
C ILE A 119 8.43 -4.26 18.49
N ALA A 120 8.56 -4.07 19.81
CA ALA A 120 8.45 -5.16 20.77
C ALA A 120 7.06 -5.80 20.76
N ALA A 121 5.99 -5.00 20.72
CA ALA A 121 4.62 -5.50 20.61
C ALA A 121 4.43 -6.36 19.34
N LEU A 122 4.90 -5.86 18.20
CA LEU A 122 4.84 -6.60 16.94
C LEU A 122 5.63 -7.92 17.01
N ALA A 123 6.83 -7.90 17.58
CA ALA A 123 7.65 -9.10 17.75
C ALA A 123 6.95 -10.15 18.64
N ILE A 124 6.31 -9.73 19.73
CA ILE A 124 5.50 -10.60 20.61
C ILE A 124 4.34 -11.21 19.82
N THR A 125 3.59 -10.39 19.07
CA THR A 125 2.45 -10.84 18.27
C THR A 125 2.86 -11.85 17.21
N ILE A 126 3.93 -11.59 16.45
CA ILE A 126 4.41 -12.51 15.42
C ILE A 126 4.86 -13.83 16.05
N SER A 127 5.65 -13.76 17.13
CA SER A 127 6.12 -14.96 17.84
C SER A 127 4.96 -15.80 18.36
N TYR A 128 3.91 -15.16 18.89
CA TYR A 128 2.72 -15.84 19.35
C TYR A 128 1.94 -16.52 18.23
N ILE A 129 1.73 -15.82 17.10
CA ILE A 129 1.04 -16.38 15.93
C ILE A 129 1.81 -17.59 15.39
N ILE A 130 3.15 -17.49 15.30
CA ILE A 130 4.00 -18.61 14.86
C ILE A 130 3.88 -19.79 15.83
N SER A 131 3.82 -19.55 17.15
CA SER A 131 3.64 -20.60 18.16
C SER A 131 2.29 -21.32 18.10
N LYS A 132 1.31 -20.77 17.35
CA LYS A 132 -0.04 -21.29 17.17
C LYS A 132 -0.29 -21.74 15.73
N ASP A 133 0.69 -22.37 15.10
CA ASP A 133 0.61 -22.87 13.71
C ASP A 133 0.27 -21.78 12.67
N GLY A 134 0.70 -20.55 12.94
CA GLY A 134 0.53 -19.42 12.03
C GLY A 134 -0.84 -18.77 12.05
N LYS A 135 -1.72 -19.08 13.02
CA LYS A 135 -3.01 -18.38 13.20
C LYS A 135 -3.38 -18.27 14.68
N ALA A 136 -3.83 -17.10 15.11
CA ALA A 136 -4.35 -16.88 16.45
C ALA A 136 -5.61 -15.99 16.41
N PRO A 137 -6.63 -16.24 17.26
CA PRO A 137 -7.76 -15.34 17.41
C PRO A 137 -7.32 -13.95 17.86
N ARG A 138 -7.88 -12.90 17.26
CA ARG A 138 -7.53 -11.50 17.56
C ARG A 138 -7.59 -11.19 19.07
N LYS A 139 -8.67 -11.60 19.73
CA LYS A 139 -8.88 -11.36 21.16
C LYS A 139 -7.76 -11.97 22.02
N GLU A 140 -7.30 -13.15 21.64
CA GLU A 140 -6.23 -13.87 22.36
C GLU A 140 -4.89 -13.13 22.25
N VAL A 141 -4.60 -12.55 21.07
CA VAL A 141 -3.41 -11.71 20.86
C VAL A 141 -3.51 -10.40 21.66
N GLU A 142 -4.68 -9.76 21.68
CA GLU A 142 -4.91 -8.54 22.45
C GLU A 142 -4.75 -8.76 23.96
N ASP A 143 -5.29 -9.87 24.47
CA ASP A 143 -5.17 -10.25 25.88
C ASP A 143 -3.70 -10.53 26.26
N LEU A 144 -2.95 -11.23 25.39
CA LEU A 144 -1.51 -11.43 25.58
C LEU A 144 -0.75 -10.11 25.65
N LEU A 145 -1.02 -9.18 24.73
CA LEU A 145 -0.34 -7.89 24.69
C LEU A 145 -0.66 -7.06 25.94
N LYS A 146 -1.90 -7.10 26.45
CA LYS A 146 -2.30 -6.42 27.69
C LYS A 146 -1.59 -6.94 28.94
N VAL A 147 -1.22 -8.23 28.94
CA VAL A 147 -0.44 -8.84 30.03
C VAL A 147 1.04 -8.44 29.95
N LYS A 148 1.60 -8.36 28.74
CA LYS A 148 3.04 -8.11 28.52
C LYS A 148 3.40 -6.63 28.46
N LEU A 149 2.46 -5.77 28.12
CA LEU A 149 2.66 -4.33 27.94
C LEU A 149 1.63 -3.53 28.77
N PRO A 150 1.94 -2.28 29.19
CA PRO A 150 1.00 -1.43 29.90
C PRO A 150 -0.32 -1.24 29.12
N GLY A 151 -1.47 -1.48 29.75
CA GLY A 151 -2.79 -1.52 29.08
C GLY A 151 -3.17 -0.27 28.25
N TRP A 152 -2.81 0.94 28.71
CA TRP A 152 -3.06 2.18 27.96
C TRP A 152 -2.31 2.23 26.61
N ARG A 153 -1.23 1.44 26.45
CA ARG A 153 -0.43 1.38 25.21
C ARG A 153 -1.00 0.42 24.19
N THR A 154 -1.58 -0.70 24.64
CA THR A 154 -2.28 -1.61 23.73
C THR A 154 -3.47 -0.93 23.08
N GLU A 155 -4.19 -0.10 23.82
CA GLU A 155 -5.37 0.62 23.31
C GLU A 155 -5.00 1.73 22.30
N THR A 156 -3.81 2.33 22.41
CA THR A 156 -3.37 3.40 21.50
C THR A 156 -3.06 2.89 20.09
N ASN A 157 -2.56 1.65 19.97
CA ASN A 157 -2.18 1.04 18.68
C ASN A 157 -3.28 0.18 18.04
N LEU A 158 -4.30 -0.22 18.81
CA LEU A 158 -5.39 -1.10 18.33
C LEU A 158 -6.59 -0.33 17.71
N ASN A 159 -6.57 1.01 17.74
CA ASN A 159 -7.64 1.90 17.29
C ASN A 159 -7.41 2.52 15.90
#